data_AF-A0A1V5Z8H6-F1
#
_entry.id   AF-A0A1V5Z8H6-F1
#
_cell.length_a   1.000
_cell.length_b   1.000
_cell.length_c   1.000
_cell.angle_alpha   90.00
_cell.angle_beta   90.00
_cell.angle_gamma   90.00
#
_symmetry.space_group_name_H-M   'P 1'
#
loop_
_entity.id
_entity.type
_entity.pdbx_description
1 polymer ?
#
loop_
_entity_poly.entity_id
_entity_poly.type
_entity_poly.pdbx_seq_one_letter_code
_entity_poly.pdbx_strand_id
1 'polypeptide(L)'
;MSLLQILGMMALAPLIHEAGHFLFALMFGQRLRFAWAGWRVVWKMPVLQEWQERLVAKAGFGLEIAVGAVLARQFPDLAWPFVLAMGAEWWLYPKSEYSDFKWL
;
A
#
# COMPACT_ATOMS: atom_id res chain seq x y z
N MET A 1 -19.64 7.27 11.80
CA MET A 1 -18.55 6.31 11.57
C MET A 1 -18.67 5.17 12.57
N SER A 2 -18.82 3.93 12.11
CA SER A 2 -18.91 2.75 12.98
C SER A 2 -17.54 2.12 13.22
N LEU A 3 -17.39 1.37 14.31
CA LEU A 3 -16.17 0.60 14.60
C LEU A 3 -15.81 -0.36 13.45
N LEU A 4 -16.83 -0.99 12.85
CA LEU A 4 -16.65 -1.91 11.71
C LEU A 4 -16.04 -1.20 10.49
N GLN A 5 -16.45 0.04 10.20
CA GLN A 5 -15.86 0.82 9.11
C GLN A 5 -14.39 1.15 9.37
N ILE A 6 -14.04 1.50 10.61
CA ILE A 6 -12.65 1.80 10.97
C ILE A 6 -11.79 0.55 10.83
N LEU A 7 -12.21 -0.57 11.43
CA LEU A 7 -11.49 -1.85 11.33
C LEU A 7 -11.39 -2.34 9.89
N GLY A 8 -12.45 -2.18 9.11
CA GLY A 8 -12.45 -2.49 7.68
C GLY A 8 -11.41 -1.68 6.91
N MET A 9 -11.32 -0.36 7.16
CA MET A 9 -10.32 0.49 6.51
C MET A 9 -8.90 0.18 6.97
N MET A 10 -8.69 -0.18 8.24
CA MET A 10 -7.39 -0.62 8.77
C MET A 10 -6.88 -1.90 8.09
N ALA A 11 -7.79 -2.75 7.60
CA ALA A 11 -7.42 -3.92 6.79
C ALA A 11 -7.29 -3.59 5.30
N LEU A 12 -8.13 -2.70 4.77
CA LEU A 12 -8.16 -2.35 3.35
C LEU A 12 -6.98 -1.47 2.92
N ALA A 13 -6.52 -0.52 3.74
CA ALA A 13 -5.41 0.36 3.38
C ALA A 13 -4.13 -0.43 3.04
N PRO A 14 -3.65 -1.37 3.88
CA PRO A 14 -2.50 -2.20 3.51
C PRO A 14 -2.73 -3.05 2.27
N LEU A 15 -3.95 -3.56 2.05
CA LEU A 15 -4.26 -4.33 0.84
C LEU A 15 -4.21 -3.46 -0.43
N ILE A 16 -4.67 -2.22 -0.33
CA ILE A 16 -4.58 -1.23 -1.41
C ILE A 16 -3.12 -0.84 -1.65
N HIS A 17 -2.34 -0.63 -0.59
CA HIS A 17 -0.90 -0.38 -0.68
C HIS A 17 -0.19 -1.51 -1.45
N GLU A 18 -0.40 -2.76 -1.04
CA GLU A 18 0.19 -3.92 -1.70
C GLU A 18 -0.29 -4.10 -3.15
N ALA A 19 -1.56 -3.77 -3.43
CA ALA A 19 -2.09 -3.77 -4.79
C ALA A 19 -1.38 -2.73 -5.69
N GLY A 20 -0.97 -1.58 -5.14
CA GLY A 20 -0.22 -0.55 -5.85
C GLY A 20 1.10 -1.08 -6.40
N HIS A 21 1.89 -1.73 -5.54
CA HIS A 21 3.13 -2.38 -5.96
C HIS A 21 2.87 -3.46 -7.02
N PHE A 22 1.84 -4.29 -6.80
CA PHE A 22 1.52 -5.38 -7.71
C PHE A 22 1.17 -4.88 -9.12
N LEU A 23 0.31 -3.86 -9.22
CA LEU A 23 -0.09 -3.27 -10.49
C LEU A 23 1.10 -2.67 -11.25
N PHE A 24 1.99 -1.94 -10.56
CA PHE A 24 3.17 -1.36 -11.21
C PHE A 24 4.19 -2.42 -11.62
N ALA A 25 4.39 -3.47 -10.81
CA ALA A 25 5.23 -4.59 -11.22
C ALA A 25 4.69 -5.26 -12.49
N LEU A 26 3.36 -5.42 -12.59
CA LEU A 26 2.70 -5.96 -13.80
C LEU A 26 2.93 -5.09 -15.03
N MET A 27 2.90 -3.75 -14.89
CA MET A 27 3.20 -2.83 -15.99
C MET A 27 4.62 -3.01 -16.55
N PHE A 28 5.55 -3.47 -15.72
CA PHE A 28 6.93 -3.80 -16.12
C PHE A 28 7.12 -5.28 -16.50
N GLY A 29 6.03 -6.03 -16.69
CA GLY A 29 6.07 -7.44 -17.09
C GLY A 29 6.48 -8.40 -15.97
N GLN A 30 6.49 -7.94 -14.71
CA GLN A 30 6.85 -8.74 -13.54
C GLN A 30 5.61 -9.06 -12.70
N ARG A 31 5.67 -10.13 -11.92
CA ARG A 31 4.65 -10.43 -10.90
C ARG A 31 5.32 -10.41 -9.54
N LEU A 32 4.76 -9.68 -8.58
CA LEU A 32 5.25 -9.76 -7.21
C LEU A 32 5.02 -11.17 -6.66
N ARG A 33 6.04 -11.67 -5.98
CA ARG A 33 6.00 -12.95 -5.29
C ARG A 33 5.86 -12.67 -3.81
N PHE A 34 4.68 -12.97 -3.29
CA PHE A 34 4.40 -12.89 -1.87
C PHE A 34 4.90 -14.14 -1.16
N ALA A 35 5.41 -13.96 0.04
CA ALA A 35 5.89 -15.00 0.93
C ALA A 35 5.47 -14.68 2.36
N TRP A 36 5.37 -15.72 3.19
CA TRP A 36 5.14 -15.55 4.62
C TRP A 36 6.47 -15.31 5.34
N ALA A 37 6.53 -14.25 6.14
CA ALA A 37 7.60 -13.96 7.07
C ALA A 37 7.01 -13.97 8.49
N GLY A 38 6.97 -15.16 9.11
CA GLY A 38 6.22 -15.37 10.35
C GLY A 38 4.72 -15.21 10.11
N TRP A 39 4.09 -14.25 10.78
CA TRP A 39 2.67 -13.92 10.64
C TRP A 39 2.39 -12.83 9.58
N ARG A 40 3.43 -12.30 8.93
CA ARG A 40 3.32 -11.23 7.94
C ARG A 40 3.38 -11.79 6.52
N VAL A 41 2.61 -11.18 5.62
CA VAL A 41 2.77 -11.37 4.17
C VAL A 41 3.72 -10.30 3.67
N VAL A 42 4.81 -10.70 3.04
CA VAL A 42 5.84 -9.81 2.49
C VAL A 42 6.08 -10.15 1.03
N TRP A 43 6.58 -9.21 0.25
CA TRP A 43 7.02 -9.47 -1.12
C TRP A 43 8.48 -9.07 -1.31
N LYS A 44 9.06 -9.51 -2.43
CA LYS A 44 10.42 -9.17 -2.84
C LYS A 44 10.38 -8.33 -4.11
N MET A 45 11.17 -7.25 -4.12
CA MET A 45 11.36 -6.43 -5.31
C MET A 45 11.88 -7.32 -6.46
N PRO A 46 11.19 -7.33 -7.61
CA PRO A 46 11.71 -8.00 -8.80
C PRO A 46 12.94 -7.26 -9.33
N VAL A 47 13.81 -7.97 -10.05
CA VAL A 47 14.97 -7.34 -10.69
C VAL A 47 14.48 -6.46 -11.83
N LEU A 48 14.55 -5.15 -11.64
CA LEU A 48 14.11 -4.13 -12.58
C LEU A 48 15.20 -3.07 -12.75
N GLN A 49 14.99 -2.11 -13.65
CA GLN A 49 15.84 -0.91 -13.67
C GLN A 49 15.57 -0.08 -12.42
N GLU A 50 16.59 0.61 -11.89
CA GLU A 50 16.50 1.38 -10.64
C GLU A 50 15.30 2.36 -10.61
N TRP A 51 15.01 3.04 -11.72
CA TRP A 51 13.85 3.95 -11.79
C TRP A 51 12.51 3.21 -11.72
N GLN A 52 12.43 1.98 -12.23
CA GLN A 52 11.23 1.14 -12.16
C GLN A 52 11.03 0.62 -10.74
N GLU A 53 12.11 0.22 -10.05
CA GLU A 53 12.07 -0.18 -8.64
C GLU A 53 11.54 0.97 -7.77
N ARG A 54 12.07 2.19 -7.98
CA ARG A 54 11.57 3.41 -7.32
C ARG A 54 10.09 3.66 -7.59
N LEU A 55 9.62 3.43 -8.82
CA LEU A 55 8.20 3.60 -9.15
C LEU A 55 7.34 2.54 -8.47
N VAL A 56 7.76 1.28 -8.49
CA VAL A 56 7.07 0.20 -7.76
C VAL A 56 7.02 0.53 -6.28
N ALA A 57 8.13 0.95 -5.66
CA ALA A 57 8.18 1.32 -4.24
C ALA A 57 7.25 2.50 -3.89
N LYS A 58 7.13 3.51 -4.76
CA LYS A 58 6.19 4.63 -4.56
C LYS A 58 4.73 4.25 -4.82
N ALA A 59 4.49 3.18 -5.57
CA ALA A 59 3.15 2.83 -6.04
C ALA A 59 2.17 2.43 -4.93
N GLY A 60 2.66 1.93 -3.80
CA GLY A 60 1.80 1.58 -2.66
C GLY A 60 1.07 2.80 -2.11
N PHE A 61 1.81 3.71 -1.45
CA PHE A 61 1.25 4.97 -0.96
C PHE A 61 0.64 5.82 -2.09
N GLY A 62 1.19 5.76 -3.31
CA GLY A 62 0.61 6.42 -4.47
C GLY A 62 -0.82 5.96 -4.78
N LEU A 63 -1.07 4.64 -4.73
CA LEU A 63 -2.41 4.09 -4.97
C LEU A 63 -3.34 4.42 -3.80
N GLU A 64 -2.87 4.39 -2.55
CA GLU A 64 -3.68 4.79 -1.40
C GLU A 64 -4.16 6.23 -1.51
N ILE A 65 -3.28 7.17 -1.88
CA ILE A 65 -3.67 8.58 -2.10
C ILE A 65 -4.73 8.68 -3.19
N ALA A 66 -4.56 7.95 -4.30
CA ALA A 66 -5.54 7.95 -5.40
C ALA A 66 -6.90 7.40 -4.94
N VAL A 67 -6.92 6.30 -4.19
CA VAL A 67 -8.15 5.73 -3.62
C VAL A 67 -8.77 6.67 -2.60
N GLY A 68 -7.97 7.28 -1.73
CA GLY A 68 -8.42 8.29 -0.76
C GLY A 68 -9.12 9.47 -1.44
N ALA A 69 -8.59 9.95 -2.56
CA ALA A 69 -9.22 11.00 -3.35
C ALA A 69 -10.57 10.56 -3.97
N VAL A 70 -10.65 9.31 -4.46
CA VAL A 70 -11.90 8.73 -4.98
C VAL A 70 -12.93 8.58 -3.85
N LEU A 71 -12.53 8.08 -2.68
CA LEU A 71 -13.39 7.97 -1.51
C LEU A 71 -13.88 9.35 -1.06
N ALA A 72 -13.01 10.35 -0.97
CA ALA A 72 -13.41 11.71 -0.60
C ALA A 72 -14.47 12.30 -1.56
N ARG A 73 -14.40 11.94 -2.85
CA ARG A 73 -15.35 12.40 -3.86
C ARG A 73 -16.67 11.62 -3.87
N GLN A 74 -16.61 10.29 -3.80
CA GLN A 74 -17.75 9.41 -4.08
C GLN A 74 -18.39 8.85 -2.80
N PHE A 75 -17.61 8.71 -1.73
CA PHE A 75 -18.00 8.11 -0.45
C PHE A 75 -17.36 8.86 0.73
N PRO A 76 -17.67 10.16 0.93
CA PRO A 76 -16.95 11.02 1.87
C PRO A 76 -16.94 10.50 3.31
N ASP A 77 -17.99 9.79 3.72
CA ASP A 77 -18.09 9.16 5.05
C ASP A 77 -17.04 8.07 5.28
N LEU A 78 -16.49 7.48 4.21
CA LEU A 78 -15.44 6.46 4.27
C LEU A 78 -14.03 7.05 4.13
N ALA A 79 -13.92 8.29 3.64
CA ALA A 79 -12.63 8.92 3.38
C ALA A 79 -11.83 9.15 4.67
N TRP A 80 -12.48 9.66 5.72
CA TRP A 80 -11.81 9.91 7.00
C TRP A 80 -11.28 8.63 7.68
N PRO A 81 -12.06 7.54 7.83
CA PRO A 81 -11.51 6.30 8.38
C PRO A 81 -10.39 5.70 7.51
N PHE A 82 -10.45 5.87 6.18
CA PHE A 82 -9.37 5.46 5.29
C PHE A 82 -8.09 6.29 5.51
N VAL A 83 -8.19 7.61 5.62
CA VAL A 83 -7.06 8.50 5.92
C VAL A 83 -6.42 8.16 7.27
N LEU A 84 -7.23 7.84 8.29
CA LEU A 84 -6.71 7.39 9.58
C LEU A 84 -5.96 6.05 9.47
N ALA A 85 -6.45 5.12 8.65
CA ALA A 85 -5.77 3.85 8.39
C ALA A 85 -4.43 4.06 7.69
N MET A 86 -4.43 4.84 6.61
CA MET A 86 -3.22 5.24 5.87
C MET A 86 -2.21 5.95 6.78
N GLY A 87 -2.66 6.84 7.67
CA GLY A 87 -1.80 7.53 8.64
C GLY A 87 -1.19 6.60 9.69
N ALA A 88 -1.96 5.62 10.18
CA ALA A 88 -1.47 4.60 11.09
C ALA A 88 -0.43 3.69 10.41
N GLU A 89 -0.72 3.26 9.19
CA GLU A 89 0.21 2.51 8.33
C GLU A 89 1.50 3.30 8.12
N TRP A 90 1.43 4.55 7.63
CA TRP A 90 2.59 5.41 7.42
C TRP A 90 3.44 5.61 8.68
N TRP A 91 2.85 5.64 9.88
CA TRP A 91 3.64 5.74 11.10
C TRP A 91 4.38 4.44 11.44
N LEU A 92 3.73 3.29 11.24
CA LEU A 92 4.29 1.99 11.60
C LEU A 92 5.27 1.46 10.53
N TYR A 93 5.00 1.76 9.26
CA TYR A 93 5.61 1.14 8.10
C TYR A 93 7.11 1.46 7.91
N PRO A 94 7.60 2.72 8.01
CA PRO A 94 9.01 3.07 7.83
C PRO A 94 9.96 2.40 8.84
N LYS A 95 9.44 1.94 9.98
CA LYS A 95 10.21 1.28 11.03
C LYS A 95 10.43 -0.22 10.76
N SER A 96 9.85 -0.75 9.69
CA SER A 96 9.97 -2.17 9.33
C SER A 96 11.18 -2.43 8.43
N GLU A 97 11.83 -3.59 8.58
CA GLU A 97 12.86 -4.09 7.64
C GLU A 97 12.34 -4.32 6.19
N TYR A 98 11.01 -4.38 6.05
CA TYR A 98 10.28 -4.54 4.80
C TYR A 98 9.85 -3.22 4.17
N SER A 99 10.24 -2.09 4.76
CA SER A 99 9.92 -0.74 4.30
C SER A 99 10.33 -0.51 2.84
N ASP A 100 9.40 -0.02 2.02
CA ASP A 100 9.62 0.43 0.64
C ASP A 100 10.68 1.52 0.51
N PHE A 101 10.88 2.30 1.57
CA PHE A 101 11.78 3.45 1.57
C PHE A 101 13.23 3.07 1.31
N LYS A 102 13.61 1.79 1.47
CA LYS A 102 14.95 1.30 1.10
C LYS A 102 15.22 1.29 -0.41
N TRP A 103 14.17 1.42 -1.23
CA TRP A 103 14.23 1.44 -2.69
C TRP A 103 14.03 2.83 -3.28
N LEU A 104 13.93 3.88 -2.43
CA LEU A 104 13.78 5.27 -2.85
C LEU A 104 15.15 5.95 -2.94
#